data_AF-A0A960YU85-F1
#
_entry.id   AF-A0A960YU85-F1
#
_cell.length_a   1.000
_cell.length_b   1.000
_cell.length_c   1.000
_cell.angle_alpha   90.00
_cell.angle_beta   90.00
_cell.angle_gamma   90.00
#
_symmetry.space_group_name_H-M   'P 1'
#
loop_
_entity.id
_entity.type
_entity.pdbx_description
1 polymer ?
#
loop_
_entity_poly.entity_id
_entity_poly.type
_entity_poly.pdbx_seq_one_letter_code
_entity_poly.pdbx_strand_id
1 'polypeptide(L)'
;MKKILLSTAFTILVIFPFNIYSESKNFRVKAANGLNMRSEKGKTSSIITLLPPGSAVKFIEESEEKETLGGKKGNWIKVKYLDHKGWVFSPYLNITESNDPLILYMEFLEKNDSNDLNSLVKARKKFNQIFSNNKNDADNGLRLYRQFS
;
A
#
# COMPACT_ATOMS: atom_id res chain seq x y z
N MET A 1 7.16 52.80 -45.48
CA MET A 1 7.88 52.17 -44.36
C MET A 1 6.89 51.90 -43.22
N LYS A 2 6.35 50.68 -43.16
CA LYS A 2 5.52 50.14 -42.07
C LYS A 2 5.57 48.62 -42.16
N LYS A 3 6.37 47.96 -41.32
CA LYS A 3 6.18 46.58 -40.86
C LYS A 3 6.99 46.41 -39.56
N ILE A 4 6.31 46.40 -38.42
CA ILE A 4 6.79 45.68 -37.24
C ILE A 4 5.63 44.77 -36.85
N LEU A 5 5.71 43.53 -37.31
CA LEU A 5 4.99 42.40 -36.74
C LEU A 5 5.94 41.83 -35.68
N LEU A 6 5.70 42.14 -34.40
CA LEU A 6 6.23 41.33 -33.32
C LEU A 6 5.09 40.46 -32.79
N SER A 7 4.90 39.36 -33.51
CA SER A 7 4.21 38.17 -33.04
C SER A 7 5.11 37.49 -32.02
N THR A 8 4.64 37.38 -30.78
CA THR A 8 4.47 36.11 -30.06
C THR A 8 4.09 36.44 -28.62
N ALA A 9 2.87 36.08 -28.27
CA ALA A 9 2.47 35.94 -26.88
C ALA A 9 3.32 34.82 -26.28
N PHE A 10 4.32 35.17 -25.47
CA PHE A 10 4.95 34.20 -24.58
C PHE A 10 3.96 33.97 -23.44
N THR A 11 3.01 33.08 -23.70
CA THR A 11 2.18 32.49 -22.66
C THR A 11 3.14 31.77 -21.73
N ILE A 12 3.36 32.37 -20.56
CA ILE A 12 3.90 31.64 -19.42
C ILE A 12 2.87 30.57 -19.12
N LEU A 13 3.09 29.38 -19.70
CA LEU A 13 2.50 28.16 -19.22
C LEU A 13 3.08 28.02 -17.82
N VAL A 14 2.39 28.58 -16.82
CA VAL A 14 2.62 28.24 -15.43
C VAL A 14 2.43 26.75 -15.42
N ILE A 15 3.54 26.04 -15.39
CA ILE A 15 3.63 24.64 -15.06
C ILE A 15 3.09 24.62 -13.63
N PHE A 16 1.77 24.59 -13.49
CA PHE A 16 1.17 24.09 -12.26
C PHE A 16 1.91 22.77 -12.08
N PRO A 17 2.69 22.59 -11.00
CA PRO A 17 3.15 21.26 -10.70
C PRO A 17 1.84 20.48 -10.59
N PHE A 18 1.56 19.70 -11.63
CA PHE A 18 0.49 18.74 -11.62
C PHE A 18 0.95 17.83 -10.51
N ASN A 19 0.45 18.09 -9.30
CA ASN A 19 0.66 17.24 -8.17
C ASN A 19 -0.02 15.95 -8.60
N ILE A 20 0.76 15.06 -9.23
CA ILE A 20 0.39 13.69 -9.47
C ILE A 20 0.33 13.09 -8.07
N TYR A 21 -0.75 13.34 -7.35
CA TYR A 21 -1.18 12.47 -6.27
C TYR A 21 -1.57 11.18 -6.98
N SER A 22 -0.57 10.34 -7.24
CA SER A 22 -0.81 8.99 -7.70
C SER A 22 -1.58 8.31 -6.58
N GLU A 23 -2.83 7.96 -6.87
CA GLU A 23 -3.63 7.15 -5.96
C GLU A 23 -2.81 5.89 -5.62
N SER A 24 -2.56 5.66 -4.34
CA SER A 24 -1.75 4.53 -3.92
C SER A 24 -2.49 3.23 -4.26
N LYS A 25 -1.90 2.39 -5.11
CA LYS A 25 -2.42 1.06 -5.40
C LYS A 25 -2.28 0.20 -4.14
N ASN A 26 -3.37 -0.42 -3.70
CA ASN A 26 -3.40 -1.21 -2.48
C ASN A 26 -3.88 -2.62 -2.76
N PHE A 27 -3.53 -3.56 -1.86
CA PHE A 27 -3.98 -4.95 -1.99
C PHE A 27 -4.41 -5.55 -0.66
N ARG A 28 -5.25 -6.58 -0.77
CA ARG A 28 -5.53 -7.57 0.27
C ARG A 28 -4.89 -8.91 -0.09
N VAL A 29 -4.37 -9.61 0.91
CA VAL A 29 -3.89 -10.98 0.76
C VAL A 29 -5.09 -11.93 0.69
N LYS A 30 -5.25 -12.65 -0.42
CA LYS A 30 -6.35 -13.64 -0.59
C LYS A 30 -5.91 -15.09 -0.39
N ALA A 31 -4.63 -15.34 -0.13
CA ALA A 31 -4.15 -16.69 0.16
C ALA A 31 -4.69 -17.16 1.53
N ALA A 32 -5.44 -18.26 1.55
CA ALA A 32 -6.10 -18.77 2.75
C ALA A 32 -5.12 -19.18 3.86
N ASN A 33 -3.90 -19.61 3.50
CA ASN A 33 -2.86 -20.01 4.44
C ASN A 33 -1.79 -18.92 4.64
N GLY A 34 -2.08 -17.68 4.22
CA GLY A 34 -1.13 -16.58 4.19
C GLY A 34 -0.23 -16.60 2.96
N LEU A 35 0.58 -15.54 2.83
CA LEU A 35 1.42 -15.28 1.66
C LEU A 35 2.84 -14.95 2.09
N ASN A 36 3.82 -15.74 1.65
CA ASN A 36 5.22 -15.47 1.93
C ASN A 36 5.67 -14.17 1.25
N MET A 37 6.15 -13.22 2.04
CA MET A 37 6.93 -12.08 1.57
C MET A 37 8.41 -12.49 1.53
N ARG A 38 9.06 -12.22 0.41
CA ARG A 38 10.45 -12.62 0.16
C ARG A 38 11.38 -11.44 -0.06
N SER A 39 12.67 -11.66 0.16
CA SER A 39 13.71 -10.64 -0.02
C SER A 39 13.86 -10.19 -1.47
N GLU A 40 13.72 -11.12 -2.40
CA GLU A 40 13.81 -10.88 -3.84
C GLU A 40 12.67 -11.60 -4.57
N LYS A 41 12.49 -11.25 -5.84
CA LYS A 41 11.61 -11.98 -6.77
C LYS A 41 12.12 -13.41 -6.90
N GLY A 42 11.24 -14.39 -6.72
CA GLY A 42 11.55 -15.80 -6.96
C GLY A 42 11.16 -16.73 -5.80
N LYS A 43 10.94 -18.01 -6.12
CA LYS A 43 10.51 -19.01 -5.11
C LYS A 43 11.63 -19.43 -4.16
N THR A 44 12.89 -19.25 -4.55
CA THR A 44 14.09 -19.68 -3.82
C THR A 44 14.68 -18.59 -2.93
N SER A 45 14.25 -17.34 -3.07
CA SER A 45 14.73 -16.23 -2.25
C SER A 45 14.23 -16.36 -0.79
N SER A 46 15.00 -15.82 0.15
CA SER A 46 14.70 -15.93 1.58
C SER A 46 13.33 -15.34 1.93
N ILE A 47 12.60 -16.00 2.82
CA ILE A 47 11.33 -15.50 3.34
C ILE A 47 11.63 -14.46 4.43
N ILE A 48 11.11 -13.24 4.26
CA ILE A 48 11.17 -12.18 5.28
C ILE A 48 10.12 -12.44 6.34
N THR A 49 8.88 -12.69 5.92
CA THR A 49 7.74 -12.91 6.81
C THR A 49 6.59 -13.60 6.07
N LEU A 50 5.62 -14.11 6.83
CA LEU A 50 4.37 -14.63 6.31
C LEU A 50 3.27 -13.59 6.53
N LEU A 51 2.68 -13.10 5.45
CA LEU A 51 1.54 -12.20 5.50
C LEU A 51 0.26 -12.97 5.85
N PRO A 52 -0.47 -12.59 6.91
CA PRO A 52 -1.71 -13.25 7.27
C PRO A 52 -2.78 -13.15 6.16
N PRO A 53 -3.72 -14.11 6.08
CA PRO A 53 -4.90 -13.98 5.23
C PRO A 53 -5.65 -12.67 5.50
N GLY A 54 -6.09 -12.01 4.44
CA GLY A 54 -6.83 -10.76 4.52
C GLY A 54 -6.00 -9.54 4.91
N SER A 55 -4.70 -9.66 5.21
CA SER A 55 -3.90 -8.48 5.55
C SER A 55 -3.84 -7.50 4.38
N ALA A 56 -3.90 -6.20 4.69
CA ALA A 56 -3.71 -5.15 3.71
C ALA A 56 -2.23 -4.83 3.52
N VAL A 57 -1.83 -4.56 2.28
CA VAL A 57 -0.45 -4.19 1.91
C VAL A 57 -0.46 -3.05 0.89
N LYS A 58 0.56 -2.19 0.95
CA LYS A 58 0.73 -1.07 0.01
C LYS A 58 1.64 -1.46 -1.13
N PHE A 59 1.28 -1.10 -2.36
CA PHE A 59 2.15 -1.25 -3.52
C PHE A 59 3.43 -0.42 -3.38
N ILE A 60 4.55 -0.95 -3.86
CA ILE A 60 5.79 -0.20 -4.05
C ILE A 60 6.20 -0.27 -5.53
N GLU A 61 6.41 -1.48 -6.05
CA GLU A 61 6.84 -1.70 -7.42
C GLU A 61 6.39 -3.07 -7.93
N GLU A 62 6.40 -3.22 -9.26
CA GLU A 62 5.94 -4.40 -9.98
C GLU A 62 7.08 -4.96 -10.84
N SER A 63 7.28 -6.26 -10.86
CA SER A 63 8.20 -6.88 -11.83
C SER A 63 7.56 -6.90 -13.22
N GLU A 64 8.38 -6.65 -14.24
CA GLU A 64 7.97 -6.77 -15.65
C GLU A 64 7.73 -8.23 -16.03
N GLU A 65 8.59 -9.13 -15.54
CA GLU A 65 8.54 -10.55 -15.84
C GLU A 65 7.39 -11.26 -15.11
N LYS A 66 6.74 -12.17 -15.84
CA LYS A 66 5.72 -13.08 -15.32
C LYS A 66 6.28 -14.48 -15.20
N GLU A 67 6.02 -15.11 -14.07
CA GLU A 67 6.37 -16.49 -13.75
C GLU A 67 5.12 -17.34 -13.55
N THR A 68 5.28 -18.65 -13.59
CA THR A 68 4.22 -19.59 -13.20
C THR A 68 4.64 -20.36 -11.96
N LEU A 69 3.94 -20.16 -10.85
CA LEU A 69 4.20 -20.83 -9.58
C LEU A 69 2.94 -21.55 -9.11
N GLY A 70 3.05 -22.86 -8.88
CA GLY A 70 1.91 -23.67 -8.41
C GLY A 70 0.69 -23.60 -9.35
N GLY A 71 0.93 -23.58 -10.66
CA GLY A 71 -0.12 -23.49 -11.68
C GLY A 71 -0.76 -22.10 -11.86
N LYS A 72 -0.28 -21.06 -11.14
CA LYS A 72 -0.75 -19.68 -11.30
C LYS A 72 0.29 -18.85 -12.03
N LYS A 73 -0.13 -18.18 -13.10
CA LYS A 73 0.70 -17.22 -13.83
C LYS A 73 0.50 -15.82 -13.26
N GLY A 74 1.58 -15.13 -12.96
CA GLY A 74 1.57 -13.78 -12.44
C GLY A 74 2.98 -13.25 -12.33
N ASN A 75 3.13 -12.13 -11.67
CA ASN A 75 4.38 -11.41 -11.53
C ASN A 75 4.65 -11.15 -10.05
N TRP A 76 5.85 -10.68 -9.75
CA TRP A 76 6.22 -10.32 -8.39
C TRP A 76 5.87 -8.87 -8.13
N ILE A 77 5.25 -8.60 -6.99
CA ILE A 77 4.91 -7.26 -6.54
C ILE A 77 5.67 -7.01 -5.25
N LYS A 78 6.44 -5.92 -5.20
CA LYS A 78 7.02 -5.46 -3.96
C LYS A 78 5.98 -4.65 -3.22
N VAL A 79 5.80 -4.99 -1.95
CA VAL A 79 4.79 -4.37 -1.10
C VAL A 79 5.40 -3.93 0.22
N LYS A 80 4.76 -2.96 0.86
CA LYS A 80 4.98 -2.62 2.27
C LYS A 80 3.89 -3.28 3.11
N TYR A 81 4.31 -3.97 4.16
CA TYR A 81 3.44 -4.50 5.21
C TYR A 81 4.15 -4.28 6.54
N LEU A 82 3.53 -3.51 7.44
CA LEU A 82 4.17 -3.11 8.69
C LEU A 82 5.55 -2.45 8.39
N ASP A 83 6.60 -2.82 9.13
CA ASP A 83 7.97 -2.36 8.89
C ASP A 83 8.70 -3.14 7.80
N HIS A 84 8.04 -4.13 7.19
CA HIS A 84 8.65 -4.97 6.17
C HIS A 84 8.36 -4.45 4.76
N LYS A 85 9.37 -4.52 3.92
CA LYS A 85 9.28 -4.34 2.47
C LYS A 85 9.83 -5.59 1.80
N GLY A 86 9.09 -6.14 0.85
CA GLY A 86 9.52 -7.36 0.16
C GLY A 86 8.57 -7.77 -0.94
N TRP A 87 8.92 -8.84 -1.64
CA TRP A 87 8.24 -9.31 -2.84
C TRP A 87 7.23 -10.41 -2.52
N VAL A 88 6.04 -10.29 -3.11
CA VAL A 88 4.97 -11.27 -3.03
C VAL A 88 4.46 -11.60 -4.43
N PHE A 89 3.91 -12.79 -4.62
CA PHE A 89 3.44 -13.23 -5.93
C PHE A 89 2.00 -12.76 -6.18
N SER A 90 1.78 -11.97 -7.25
CA SER A 90 0.54 -11.24 -7.52
C SER A 90 -0.74 -12.08 -7.59
N PRO A 91 -0.74 -13.35 -8.03
CA PRO A 91 -1.95 -14.17 -8.05
C PRO A 91 -2.55 -14.47 -6.66
N TYR A 92 -1.84 -14.14 -5.58
CA TYR A 92 -2.32 -14.26 -4.21
C TYR A 92 -2.77 -12.94 -3.58
N LEU A 93 -2.86 -11.88 -4.39
CA LEU A 93 -3.39 -10.58 -4.02
C LEU A 93 -4.73 -10.31 -4.71
N ASN A 94 -5.54 -9.47 -4.08
CA ASN A 94 -6.66 -8.76 -4.69
C ASN A 94 -6.39 -7.27 -4.59
N ILE A 95 -6.62 -6.53 -5.67
CA ILE A 95 -6.59 -5.06 -5.63
C ILE A 95 -7.69 -4.59 -4.68
N THR A 96 -7.41 -3.55 -3.90
CA THR A 96 -8.39 -2.93 -3.01
C THR A 96 -8.32 -1.41 -3.13
N GLU A 97 -9.45 -0.77 -2.88
CA GLU A 97 -9.60 0.67 -2.92
C GLU A 97 -9.04 1.34 -1.65
N SER A 98 -8.80 2.64 -1.73
CA SER A 98 -8.33 3.47 -0.61
C SER A 98 -9.32 3.56 0.55
N ASN A 99 -10.61 3.30 0.31
CA ASN A 99 -11.64 3.29 1.36
C ASN A 99 -11.74 1.97 2.14
N ASP A 100 -10.88 0.99 1.85
CA ASP A 100 -10.82 -0.26 2.61
C ASP A 100 -10.51 -0.01 4.10
N PRO A 101 -11.20 -0.67 5.05
CA PRO A 101 -11.02 -0.45 6.48
C PRO A 101 -9.57 -0.57 6.99
N LEU A 102 -8.81 -1.57 6.51
CA LEU A 102 -7.42 -1.74 6.92
C LEU A 102 -6.50 -0.71 6.26
N ILE A 103 -6.76 -0.34 5.01
CA ILE A 103 -6.01 0.72 4.32
C ILE A 103 -6.21 2.06 5.01
N LEU A 104 -7.46 2.44 5.29
CA LEU A 104 -7.79 3.66 6.03
C LEU A 104 -7.12 3.70 7.40
N TYR A 105 -7.10 2.57 8.12
CA TYR A 105 -6.45 2.49 9.41
C TYR A 105 -4.93 2.60 9.29
N MET A 106 -4.32 1.88 8.36
CA MET A 106 -2.87 1.94 8.11
C MET A 106 -2.42 3.35 7.73
N GLU A 107 -3.13 4.02 6.83
CA GLU A 107 -2.85 5.43 6.47
C GLU A 107 -3.03 6.38 7.64
N PHE A 108 -4.01 6.13 8.51
CA PHE A 108 -4.18 6.90 9.73
C PHE A 108 -2.95 6.75 10.64
N LEU A 109 -2.49 5.53 10.86
CA LEU A 109 -1.33 5.26 11.72
C LEU A 109 -0.05 5.89 11.16
N GLU A 110 0.20 5.76 9.85
CA GLU A 110 1.40 6.33 9.21
C GLU A 110 1.49 7.86 9.28
N LYS A 111 0.36 8.56 9.48
CA LYS A 111 0.31 10.02 9.63
C LYS A 111 0.51 10.49 11.07
N ASN A 112 0.66 9.58 12.03
CA ASN A 112 0.77 9.90 13.45
C ASN A 112 2.13 9.43 14.01
N ASP A 113 2.61 10.12 15.04
CA ASP A 113 3.82 9.72 15.76
C ASP A 113 3.46 8.67 16.83
N SER A 114 4.07 7.49 16.77
CA SER A 114 3.87 6.43 17.76
C SER A 114 4.37 6.79 19.16
N ASN A 115 5.32 7.72 19.27
CA ASN A 115 5.87 8.15 20.55
C ASN A 115 5.01 9.22 21.25
N ASP A 116 4.01 9.79 20.56
CA ASP A 116 3.04 10.71 21.15
C ASP A 116 1.87 9.95 21.78
N LEU A 117 1.72 10.08 23.10
CA LEU A 117 0.62 9.46 23.84
C LEU A 117 -0.76 9.86 23.30
N ASN A 118 -0.94 11.10 22.83
CA ASN A 118 -2.19 11.54 22.25
C ASN A 118 -2.48 10.80 20.93
N SER A 119 -1.46 10.58 20.10
CA SER A 119 -1.56 9.75 18.90
C SER A 119 -1.91 8.29 19.21
N LEU A 120 -1.37 7.69 20.28
CA LEU A 120 -1.77 6.34 20.73
C LEU A 120 -3.26 6.27 21.12
N VAL A 121 -3.75 7.28 21.83
CA VAL A 121 -5.18 7.37 22.20
C VAL A 121 -6.05 7.51 20.96
N LYS A 122 -5.66 8.36 20.00
CA LYS A 122 -6.39 8.51 18.73
C LYS A 122 -6.37 7.22 17.91
N ALA A 123 -5.24 6.52 17.85
CA ALA A 123 -5.11 5.23 17.16
C ALA A 123 -6.04 4.16 17.73
N ARG A 124 -6.13 4.06 19.06
CA ARG A 124 -7.07 3.15 19.73
C ARG A 124 -8.53 3.54 19.46
N LYS A 125 -8.85 4.83 19.53
CA LYS A 125 -10.21 5.33 19.22
C LYS A 125 -10.60 5.02 17.77
N LYS A 126 -9.68 5.24 16.82
CA LYS A 126 -9.90 4.96 15.40
C LYS A 126 -10.04 3.46 15.13
N PHE A 127 -9.23 2.63 15.80
CA PHE A 127 -9.38 1.17 15.76
C PHE A 127 -10.80 0.75 16.17
N ASN A 128 -11.28 1.21 17.33
CA ASN A 128 -12.62 0.88 17.80
C ASN A 128 -13.69 1.39 16.82
N GLN A 129 -13.52 2.57 16.23
CA GLN A 129 -14.46 3.10 15.24
C GLN A 129 -14.56 2.18 14.01
N ILE A 130 -13.44 1.66 13.51
CA ILE A 130 -13.41 0.87 12.28
C ILE A 130 -13.80 -0.59 12.54
N PHE A 131 -13.27 -1.20 13.62
CA PHE A 131 -13.25 -2.66 13.76
C PHE A 131 -14.18 -3.23 14.82
N SER A 132 -14.84 -2.43 15.67
CA SER A 132 -15.74 -2.97 16.72
C SER A 132 -16.86 -3.86 16.16
N ASN A 133 -17.36 -3.53 14.97
CA ASN A 133 -18.41 -4.30 14.28
C ASN A 133 -17.87 -5.08 13.06
N ASN A 134 -16.59 -4.93 12.71
CA ASN A 134 -15.94 -5.65 11.61
C ASN A 134 -15.00 -6.72 12.16
N LYS A 135 -15.59 -7.82 12.64
CA LYS A 135 -14.85 -8.91 13.28
C LYS A 135 -13.84 -9.60 12.35
N ASN A 136 -14.12 -9.64 11.05
CA ASN A 136 -13.27 -10.31 10.07
C ASN A 136 -11.93 -9.60 9.88
N ASP A 137 -11.90 -8.28 10.04
CA ASP A 137 -10.68 -7.48 9.90
C ASP A 137 -10.04 -7.08 11.24
N ALA A 138 -10.74 -7.27 12.36
CA ALA A 138 -10.28 -6.81 13.68
C ALA A 138 -8.91 -7.35 14.05
N ASP A 139 -8.61 -8.61 13.73
CA ASP A 139 -7.31 -9.23 14.00
C ASP A 139 -6.18 -8.57 13.19
N ASN A 140 -6.43 -8.28 11.91
CA ASN A 140 -5.46 -7.58 11.06
C ASN A 140 -5.30 -6.11 11.50
N GLY A 141 -6.40 -5.46 11.90
CA GLY A 141 -6.36 -4.13 12.50
C GLY A 141 -5.55 -4.11 13.80
N LEU A 142 -5.67 -5.15 14.63
CA LEU A 142 -4.95 -5.24 15.90
C LEU A 142 -3.45 -5.43 15.67
N ARG A 143 -3.05 -6.17 14.62
CA ARG A 143 -1.64 -6.28 14.21
C ARG A 143 -1.05 -4.93 13.83
N LEU A 144 -1.79 -4.13 13.04
CA LEU A 144 -1.39 -2.77 12.70
C LEU A 144 -1.24 -1.90 13.95
N TYR A 145 -2.22 -1.96 14.86
CA TYR A 145 -2.18 -1.19 16.10
C TYR A 145 -0.98 -1.55 16.98
N ARG A 146 -0.72 -2.85 17.18
CA ARG A 146 0.39 -3.34 18.03
C ARG A 146 1.77 -2.95 17.53
N GLN A 147 1.93 -2.79 16.22
CA GLN A 147 3.18 -2.33 15.65
C GLN A 147 3.34 -0.82 15.81
N PHE A 148 2.22 -0.08 15.77
CA PHE A 148 2.22 1.36 16.00
C PHE A 148 2.43 1.72 17.47
N SER A 149 1.96 0.90 18.42
CA SER A 149 1.97 1.21 19.86
C SER A 149 3.21 0.74 20.61
#